data_AF-A0A101XLL1-F1
#
_entry.id   AF-A0A101XLL1-F1
#
_cell.length_a   1.000
_cell.length_b   1.000
_cell.length_c   1.000
_cell.angle_alpha   90.00
_cell.angle_beta   90.00
_cell.angle_gamma   90.00
#
_symmetry.space_group_name_H-M   'P 1'
#
loop_
_entity.id
_entity.type
_entity.pdbx_description
1 polymer ?
#
loop_
_entity_poly.entity_id
_entity_poly.type
_entity_poly.pdbx_seq_one_letter_code
_entity_poly.pdbx_strand_id
1 'polypeptide(L)'
;MIGNTWDYLPLAAFNPLTGQWWPILAENWTVQVLPNGSALFTIYLRKGFYWFNGSAVMPFTAWDVCAQFYIGMKAFAWYVPWINQSLVDEDVRVLNNYTIQFLFQRWTPYIPYWLLTSWIDVPYPVWKPIVDKLKTMNVTQAAKFATNITEYVVPYYGLYPYYLSYVSTTYLHFTLEPPNLLSSWYQVFPFAAWQYYDPTAVVWETGGNTQALSGMLAGKITYDWIGLSEAQLKIINSTPG
;
A
#
# COMPACT_ATOMS: atom_id res chain seq x y z
N MET A 1 0.57 6.39 11.34
CA MET A 1 0.27 5.55 10.17
C MET A 1 -0.67 6.35 9.29
N ILE A 2 -0.15 6.87 8.19
CA ILE A 2 -0.95 7.35 7.06
C ILE A 2 -1.10 6.11 6.17
N GLY A 3 -2.31 5.77 5.74
CA GLY A 3 -2.58 4.58 4.91
C GLY A 3 -3.00 3.33 5.70
N ASN A 4 -4.20 3.34 6.28
CA ASN A 4 -4.86 2.10 6.74
C ASN A 4 -6.23 1.92 6.05
N THR A 5 -6.35 2.45 4.84
CA THR A 5 -7.46 2.12 3.95
C THR A 5 -7.08 0.86 3.17
N TRP A 6 -7.98 -0.10 3.09
CA TRP A 6 -7.78 -1.44 2.50
C TRP A 6 -7.66 -1.40 0.96
N ASP A 7 -7.23 -0.27 0.41
CA ASP A 7 -7.26 0.07 -1.00
C ASP A 7 -5.88 0.40 -1.58
N TYR A 8 -4.81 0.00 -0.88
CA TYR A 8 -3.44 0.00 -1.38
C TYR A 8 -2.82 -1.38 -1.26
N LEU A 9 -1.88 -1.70 -2.15
CA LEU A 9 -1.20 -2.99 -2.15
C LEU A 9 0.31 -2.85 -2.04
N PRO A 10 0.99 -3.86 -1.48
CA PRO A 10 2.44 -3.93 -1.51
C PRO A 10 2.96 -4.42 -2.85
N LEU A 11 4.27 -4.28 -3.06
CA LEU A 11 4.96 -4.88 -4.20
C LEU A 11 4.87 -6.42 -4.17
N ALA A 12 5.00 -7.02 -2.99
CA ALA A 12 4.77 -8.44 -2.75
C ALA A 12 4.36 -8.68 -1.29
N ALA A 13 3.69 -9.80 -1.04
CA ALA A 13 3.46 -10.32 0.30
C ALA A 13 4.49 -11.41 0.63
N PHE A 14 4.85 -11.54 1.91
CA PHE A 14 5.72 -12.61 2.41
C PHE A 14 4.95 -13.48 3.39
N ASN A 15 5.00 -14.79 3.18
CA ASN A 15 4.47 -15.78 4.11
C ASN A 15 5.60 -16.22 5.06
N PRO A 16 5.61 -15.77 6.34
CA PRO A 16 6.67 -16.11 7.27
C PRO A 16 6.66 -17.58 7.70
N LEU A 17 5.53 -18.30 7.53
CA LEU A 17 5.41 -19.71 7.88
C LEU A 17 6.06 -20.62 6.84
N THR A 18 5.99 -20.24 5.56
CA THR A 18 6.55 -21.02 4.45
C THR A 18 7.82 -20.42 3.87
N GLY A 19 8.18 -19.19 4.25
CA GLY A 19 9.28 -18.43 3.68
C GLY A 19 9.04 -18.03 2.21
N GLN A 20 7.81 -18.12 1.72
CA GLN A 20 7.47 -17.87 0.33
C GLN A 20 7.06 -16.43 0.09
N TRP A 21 7.42 -15.96 -1.11
CA TRP A 21 7.05 -14.66 -1.63
C TRP A 21 5.86 -14.79 -2.58
N TRP A 22 4.91 -13.86 -2.48
CA TRP A 22 3.75 -13.74 -3.36
C TRP A 22 3.78 -12.38 -4.08
N PRO A 23 4.21 -12.35 -5.36
CA PRO A 23 4.29 -11.11 -6.12
C PRO A 23 2.92 -10.49 -6.40
N ILE A 24 2.73 -9.22 -6.02
CA ILE A 24 1.46 -8.47 -6.16
C ILE A 24 1.63 -7.36 -7.20
N LEU A 25 2.13 -6.17 -6.84
CA LEU A 25 2.40 -5.09 -7.81
C LEU A 25 3.70 -5.33 -8.57
N ALA A 26 4.68 -5.98 -7.93
CA ALA A 26 5.86 -6.51 -8.61
C ALA A 26 5.54 -7.87 -9.24
N GLU A 27 6.10 -8.14 -10.42
CA GLU A 27 6.11 -9.49 -11.01
C GLU A 27 7.30 -10.31 -10.53
N ASN A 28 8.46 -9.66 -10.34
CA ASN A 28 9.69 -10.27 -9.87
C ASN A 28 10.69 -9.21 -9.39
N TRP A 29 11.81 -9.64 -8.82
CA TRP A 29 12.94 -8.80 -8.45
C TRP A 29 14.25 -9.58 -8.47
N THR A 30 15.35 -8.85 -8.53
CA THR A 30 16.71 -9.41 -8.45
C THR A 30 17.54 -8.63 -7.45
N VAL A 31 18.36 -9.34 -6.68
CA VAL A 31 19.34 -8.75 -5.78
C VAL A 31 20.73 -9.14 -6.26
N GLN A 32 21.58 -8.15 -6.47
CA GLN A 32 23.01 -8.34 -6.73
C GLN A 32 23.80 -7.71 -5.58
N VAL A 33 24.31 -8.55 -4.67
CA VAL A 33 25.24 -8.11 -3.62
C VAL A 33 26.63 -7.96 -4.23
N LEU A 34 27.23 -6.78 -4.05
CA LEU A 34 28.53 -6.42 -4.59
C LEU A 34 29.65 -6.78 -3.59
N PRO A 35 30.91 -6.96 -4.06
CA PRO A 35 32.02 -7.38 -3.20
C PRO A 35 32.34 -6.44 -2.02
N ASN A 36 31.93 -5.16 -2.12
CA ASN A 36 32.10 -4.15 -1.07
C ASN A 36 30.96 -4.16 -0.03
N GLY A 37 30.02 -5.11 -0.12
CA GLY A 37 28.89 -5.24 0.81
C GLY A 37 27.69 -4.33 0.51
N SER A 38 27.74 -3.53 -0.56
CA SER A 38 26.57 -2.84 -1.10
C SER A 38 25.73 -3.80 -1.96
N ALA A 39 24.52 -3.40 -2.35
CA ALA A 39 23.71 -4.22 -3.26
C ALA A 39 22.85 -3.38 -4.19
N LEU A 40 22.70 -3.89 -5.42
CA LEU A 40 21.70 -3.43 -6.38
C LEU A 40 20.44 -4.29 -6.21
N PHE A 41 19.34 -3.65 -5.87
CA PHE A 41 18.03 -4.27 -5.76
C PHE A 41 17.14 -3.75 -6.89
N THR A 42 16.81 -4.60 -7.85
CA THR A 42 16.02 -4.24 -9.03
C THR A 42 14.66 -4.91 -8.95
N ILE A 43 13.59 -4.15 -9.18
CA ILE A 43 12.21 -4.59 -9.08
C ILE A 43 11.54 -4.40 -10.44
N TYR A 44 10.87 -5.45 -10.91
CA TYR A 44 10.11 -5.49 -12.14
C TYR A 44 8.62 -5.42 -11.78
N LEU A 45 7.93 -4.41 -12.29
CA LEU A 45 6.53 -4.16 -11.98
C LEU A 45 5.62 -4.82 -13.01
N ARG A 46 4.47 -5.31 -12.54
CA ARG A 46 3.40 -5.75 -13.43
C ARG A 46 2.84 -4.55 -14.19
N LYS A 47 2.34 -4.84 -15.39
CA LYS A 47 1.64 -3.88 -16.24
C LYS A 47 0.13 -4.00 -16.03
N GLY A 48 -0.60 -2.96 -16.42
CA GLY A 48 -2.07 -3.00 -16.45
C GLY A 48 -2.76 -2.67 -15.12
N PHE A 49 -2.01 -2.26 -14.09
CA PHE A 49 -2.58 -1.68 -12.88
C PHE A 49 -2.70 -0.18 -12.99
N TYR A 50 -3.71 0.35 -12.32
CA TYR A 50 -4.06 1.74 -12.35
C TYR A 50 -4.46 2.21 -10.97
N TRP A 51 -4.13 3.46 -10.68
CA TRP A 51 -4.75 4.26 -9.65
C TRP A 51 -6.15 4.63 -10.09
N PHE A 52 -7.15 4.46 -9.22
CA PHE A 52 -8.54 4.77 -9.51
C PHE A 52 -9.25 5.41 -8.32
N ASN A 53 -10.08 6.42 -8.59
CA ASN A 53 -10.84 7.13 -7.55
C ASN A 53 -12.35 7.13 -7.78
N GLY A 54 -12.84 6.26 -8.66
CA GLY A 54 -14.25 6.22 -9.09
C GLY A 54 -14.55 7.02 -10.35
N SER A 55 -13.64 7.91 -10.80
CA SER A 55 -13.86 8.74 -11.99
C SER A 55 -12.63 8.87 -12.89
N ALA A 56 -11.45 9.05 -12.32
CA ALA A 56 -10.20 9.25 -13.03
C ALA A 56 -9.27 8.05 -12.84
N VAL A 57 -8.51 7.76 -13.89
CA VAL A 57 -7.60 6.62 -13.97
C VAL A 57 -6.19 7.13 -14.25
N MET A 58 -5.20 6.67 -13.51
CA MET A 58 -3.78 6.93 -13.79
C MET A 58 -3.00 5.61 -13.80
N PRO A 59 -2.08 5.38 -14.74
CA PRO A 59 -1.30 4.14 -14.75
C PRO A 59 -0.39 4.05 -13.52
N PHE A 60 -0.31 2.86 -12.93
CA PHE A 60 0.71 2.53 -11.94
C PHE A 60 2.03 2.18 -12.65
N THR A 61 3.12 2.77 -12.19
CA THR A 61 4.44 2.72 -12.82
C THR A 61 5.57 2.73 -11.76
N ALA A 62 6.80 2.53 -12.24
CA ALA A 62 8.00 2.64 -11.44
C ALA A 62 8.20 4.03 -10.83
N TRP A 63 7.59 5.07 -11.39
CA TRP A 63 7.62 6.41 -10.81
C TRP A 63 6.85 6.50 -9.49
N ASP A 64 5.78 5.74 -9.32
CA ASP A 64 4.99 5.70 -8.08
C ASP A 64 5.79 5.06 -6.95
N VAL A 65 6.45 3.94 -7.25
CA VAL A 65 7.39 3.27 -6.34
C VAL A 65 8.57 4.20 -6.01
N CYS A 66 9.09 4.92 -7.01
CA CYS A 66 10.11 5.94 -6.81
C CYS A 66 9.61 7.01 -5.85
N ALA A 67 8.41 7.58 -6.05
CA ALA A 67 7.85 8.61 -5.19
C ALA A 67 7.80 8.19 -3.71
N GLN A 68 7.24 7.00 -3.44
CA GLN A 68 7.15 6.42 -2.09
C GLN A 68 8.51 6.39 -1.40
N PHE A 69 9.47 5.68 -2.00
CA PHE A 69 10.74 5.39 -1.36
C PHE A 69 11.70 6.57 -1.41
N TYR A 70 11.68 7.37 -2.47
CA TYR A 70 12.47 8.59 -2.57
C TYR A 70 12.09 9.56 -1.45
N ILE A 71 10.78 9.83 -1.27
CA ILE A 71 10.30 10.70 -0.19
C ILE A 71 10.69 10.11 1.18
N GLY A 72 10.41 8.82 1.41
CA GLY A 72 10.73 8.15 2.66
C GLY A 72 12.22 8.17 3.02
N MET A 73 13.10 7.87 2.05
CA MET A 73 14.55 7.84 2.25
C MET A 73 15.13 9.24 2.40
N LYS A 74 14.73 10.20 1.56
CA LYS A 74 15.29 11.57 1.54
C LYS A 74 14.83 12.40 2.74
N ALA A 75 13.53 12.40 3.04
CA ALA A 75 12.96 13.28 4.06
C ALA A 75 12.75 12.61 5.43
N PHE A 76 12.51 11.29 5.46
CA PHE A 76 12.16 10.55 6.68
C PHE A 76 13.22 9.51 7.11
N ALA A 77 14.38 9.50 6.46
CA ALA A 77 15.48 8.60 6.79
C ALA A 77 15.12 7.10 6.76
N TRP A 78 14.14 6.71 5.93
CA TRP A 78 13.86 5.30 5.72
C TRP A 78 15.11 4.56 5.25
N TYR A 79 15.32 3.37 5.78
CA TYR A 79 16.46 2.50 5.47
C TYR A 79 17.84 3.02 5.89
N VAL A 80 17.95 4.05 6.72
CA VAL A 80 19.22 4.35 7.40
C VAL A 80 19.52 3.22 8.42
N PRO A 81 20.76 2.68 8.52
CA PRO A 81 22.00 3.11 7.88
C PRO A 81 22.37 2.34 6.59
N TRP A 82 21.44 1.61 5.97
CA TRP A 82 21.67 0.84 4.76
C TRP A 82 21.76 1.72 3.50
N ILE A 83 21.02 2.84 3.49
CA ILE A 83 21.13 3.88 2.47
C ILE A 83 21.82 5.13 3.02
N ASN A 84 22.58 5.80 2.16
CA ASN A 84 23.11 7.13 2.42
C ASN A 84 22.14 8.18 1.88
N GLN A 85 21.46 8.92 2.76
CA GLN A 85 20.45 9.90 2.37
C GLN A 85 20.95 10.97 1.40
N SER A 86 22.25 11.29 1.43
CA SER A 86 22.87 12.26 0.52
C SER A 86 22.99 11.74 -0.91
N LEU A 87 22.84 10.43 -1.14
CA LEU A 87 22.96 9.77 -2.44
C LEU A 87 21.61 9.29 -2.99
N VAL A 88 20.49 9.58 -2.32
CA VAL A 88 19.14 9.09 -2.72
C VAL A 88 18.75 9.53 -4.14
N ASP A 89 19.24 10.69 -4.60
CA ASP A 89 19.02 11.18 -5.96
C ASP A 89 19.66 10.26 -7.02
N GLU A 90 20.82 9.69 -6.71
CA GLU A 90 21.50 8.72 -7.54
C GLU A 90 21.12 7.27 -7.22
N ASP A 91 20.67 6.95 -6.02
CA ASP A 91 20.48 5.56 -5.59
C ASP A 91 19.09 5.01 -5.90
N VAL A 92 18.08 5.87 -6.08
CA VAL A 92 16.72 5.49 -6.46
C VAL A 92 16.50 5.81 -7.95
N ARG A 93 16.60 4.79 -8.81
CA ARG A 93 16.59 4.97 -10.27
C ARG A 93 15.41 4.30 -10.92
N VAL A 94 14.57 5.09 -11.58
CA VAL A 94 13.59 4.56 -12.54
C VAL A 94 14.32 4.25 -13.85
N LEU A 95 14.42 2.97 -14.20
CA LEU A 95 15.08 2.53 -15.43
C LEU A 95 14.12 2.60 -16.63
N ASN A 96 12.84 2.33 -16.40
CA ASN A 96 11.73 2.53 -17.32
C ASN A 96 10.40 2.50 -16.53
N ASN A 97 9.24 2.64 -17.20
CA ASN A 97 7.93 2.68 -16.54
C ASN A 97 7.58 1.45 -15.68
N TYR A 98 8.26 0.32 -15.83
CA TYR A 98 8.00 -0.92 -15.09
C TYR A 98 9.26 -1.53 -14.48
N THR A 99 10.33 -0.75 -14.34
CA THR A 99 11.56 -1.22 -13.69
C THR A 99 12.17 -0.09 -12.88
N ILE A 100 12.37 -0.35 -11.59
CA ILE A 100 13.05 0.53 -10.65
C ILE A 100 14.21 -0.21 -10.01
N GLN A 101 15.29 0.52 -9.73
CA GLN A 101 16.49 0.00 -9.09
C GLN A 101 16.87 0.86 -7.90
N PHE A 102 17.27 0.20 -6.82
CA PHE A 102 17.79 0.78 -5.60
C PHE A 102 19.24 0.35 -5.40
N LEU A 103 20.14 1.29 -5.13
CA LEU A 103 21.48 0.99 -4.64
C LEU A 103 21.54 1.22 -3.12
N PHE A 104 21.75 0.15 -2.36
CA PHE A 104 21.97 0.23 -0.92
C PHE A 104 23.47 0.16 -0.64
N GLN A 105 24.04 1.15 0.04
CA GLN A 105 25.47 1.17 0.41
C GLN A 105 25.86 0.05 1.37
N ARG A 106 24.91 -0.47 2.15
CA ARG A 106 25.08 -1.67 2.97
C ARG A 106 23.90 -2.60 2.77
N TRP A 107 24.18 -3.88 2.58
CA TRP A 107 23.14 -4.88 2.37
C TRP A 107 22.78 -5.66 3.63
N THR A 108 21.49 -5.98 3.77
CA THR A 108 20.98 -6.95 4.73
C THR A 108 19.86 -7.75 4.05
N PRO A 109 19.73 -9.06 4.31
CA PRO A 109 18.66 -9.89 3.74
C PRO A 109 17.26 -9.47 4.19
N TYR A 110 17.13 -8.55 5.16
CA TYR A 110 15.84 -7.99 5.58
C TYR A 110 15.33 -6.84 4.68
N ILE A 111 16.17 -6.22 3.85
CA ILE A 111 15.74 -5.14 2.95
C ILE A 111 14.63 -5.58 2.00
N PRO A 112 14.71 -6.75 1.33
CA PRO A 112 13.60 -7.25 0.52
C PRO A 112 12.32 -7.38 1.31
N TYR A 113 12.37 -7.87 2.56
CA TYR A 113 11.21 -7.95 3.44
C TYR A 113 10.55 -6.58 3.61
N TRP A 114 11.28 -5.61 4.14
CA TRP A 114 10.72 -4.27 4.42
C TRP A 114 10.23 -3.53 3.17
N LEU A 115 11.00 -3.59 2.08
CA LEU A 115 10.70 -2.83 0.87
C LEU A 115 9.56 -3.46 0.08
N LEU A 116 9.59 -4.77 -0.14
CA LEU A 116 8.56 -5.42 -0.95
C LEU A 116 7.20 -5.46 -0.26
N THR A 117 7.16 -5.56 1.07
CA THR A 117 5.89 -5.58 1.82
C THR A 117 5.35 -4.19 2.15
N SER A 118 6.04 -3.11 1.76
CA SER A 118 5.54 -1.75 1.94
C SER A 118 4.36 -1.49 1.02
N TRP A 119 3.26 -0.97 1.56
CA TRP A 119 2.13 -0.49 0.76
C TRP A 119 2.54 0.71 -0.06
N ILE A 120 2.10 0.75 -1.32
CA ILE A 120 2.35 1.88 -2.20
C ILE A 120 1.09 2.75 -2.21
N ASP A 121 1.18 3.94 -1.61
CA ASP A 121 0.08 4.88 -1.41
C ASP A 121 0.41 6.32 -1.89
N VAL A 122 1.53 6.47 -2.61
CA VAL A 122 2.03 7.75 -3.13
C VAL A 122 1.99 7.75 -4.67
N PRO A 123 0.84 8.04 -5.30
CA PRO A 123 0.75 8.15 -6.76
C PRO A 123 1.63 9.29 -7.29
N TYR A 124 2.62 8.96 -8.11
CA TYR A 124 3.62 9.93 -8.58
C TYR A 124 3.02 11.15 -9.28
N PRO A 125 2.01 11.04 -10.17
CA PRO A 125 1.43 12.23 -10.81
C PRO A 125 0.93 13.28 -9.82
N VAL A 126 0.46 12.85 -8.65
CA VAL A 126 -0.08 13.72 -7.59
C VAL A 126 1.04 14.23 -6.67
N TRP A 127 2.03 13.38 -6.40
CA TRP A 127 3.15 13.68 -5.51
C TRP A 127 4.38 14.28 -6.21
N LYS A 128 4.35 14.42 -7.54
CA LYS A 128 5.43 14.97 -8.36
C LYS A 128 5.95 16.32 -7.85
N PRO A 129 5.11 17.29 -7.42
CA PRO A 129 5.60 18.56 -6.89
C PRO A 129 6.48 18.39 -5.63
N ILE A 130 6.16 17.44 -4.75
CA ILE A 130 6.96 17.13 -3.56
C ILE A 130 8.28 16.48 -3.95
N VAL A 131 8.25 15.50 -4.85
CA VAL A 131 9.46 14.83 -5.36
C VAL A 131 10.40 15.84 -6.01
N ASP A 132 9.88 16.70 -6.91
CA ASP A 132 10.67 17.71 -7.59
C ASP A 132 11.26 18.73 -6.61
N LYS A 133 10.51 19.12 -5.56
CA LYS A 133 10.98 20.03 -4.53
C LYS A 133 12.09 19.42 -3.67
N LEU A 134 11.96 18.14 -3.31
CA LEU A 134 12.97 17.42 -2.55
C LEU A 134 14.29 17.24 -3.32
N LYS A 135 14.23 17.07 -4.64
CA LYS A 135 15.42 16.99 -5.51
C LYS A 135 16.29 18.25 -5.50
N THR A 136 15.74 19.39 -5.10
CA THR A 136 16.51 20.64 -4.95
C THR A 136 17.11 20.81 -3.55
N MET A 137 16.92 19.85 -2.65
CA MET A 137 17.27 19.97 -1.24
C MET A 137 18.39 19.00 -0.85
N ASN A 138 19.28 19.45 0.04
CA ASN A 138 20.15 18.56 0.78
C ASN A 138 19.37 17.85 1.92
N VAL A 139 20.01 16.87 2.57
CA VAL A 139 19.36 16.04 3.60
C VAL A 139 18.81 16.86 4.77
N THR A 140 19.56 17.87 5.25
CA THR A 140 19.11 18.72 6.36
C THR A 140 17.89 19.56 6.00
N GLN A 141 17.82 20.06 4.76
CA GLN A 141 16.66 20.80 4.26
C GLN A 141 15.46 19.86 4.08
N ALA A 142 15.67 18.68 3.49
CA ALA A 142 14.62 17.67 3.30
C ALA A 142 14.00 17.21 4.62
N ALA A 143 14.83 16.98 5.65
CA ALA A 143 14.36 16.60 6.98
C ALA A 143 13.47 17.68 7.62
N LYS A 144 13.77 18.97 7.41
CA LYS A 144 12.91 20.07 7.87
C LYS A 144 11.62 20.18 7.05
N PHE A 145 11.68 19.86 5.77
CA PHE A 145 10.53 19.87 4.87
C PHE A 145 9.56 18.70 5.14
N ALA A 146 9.94 17.69 5.92
CA ALA A 146 9.11 16.54 6.27
C ALA A 146 7.72 16.93 6.81
N THR A 147 7.62 18.00 7.61
CA THR A 147 6.33 18.50 8.11
C THR A 147 5.40 18.94 6.97
N ASN A 148 5.94 19.64 5.97
CA ASN A 148 5.15 20.05 4.80
C ASN A 148 4.64 18.85 4.00
N ILE A 149 5.39 17.75 3.98
CA ILE A 149 4.99 16.50 3.32
C ILE A 149 3.85 15.85 4.08
N THR A 150 3.91 15.78 5.42
CA THR A 150 2.85 15.19 6.25
C THR A 150 1.55 15.99 6.24
N GLU A 151 1.62 17.28 5.93
CA GLU A 151 0.45 18.18 5.81
C GLU A 151 -0.02 18.33 4.36
N TYR A 152 0.66 17.69 3.40
CA TYR A 152 0.31 17.77 2.00
C TYR A 152 -0.95 16.94 1.71
N VAL A 153 -2.06 17.63 1.46
CA VAL A 153 -3.34 16.99 1.16
C VAL A 153 -3.44 16.73 -0.34
N VAL A 154 -3.69 15.46 -0.67
CA VAL A 154 -3.82 14.98 -2.04
C VAL A 154 -5.20 14.37 -2.27
N PRO A 155 -5.75 14.43 -3.50
CA PRO A 155 -6.94 13.67 -3.83
C PRO A 155 -6.69 12.16 -3.65
N TYR A 156 -7.72 11.47 -3.19
CA TYR A 156 -7.69 10.02 -3.06
C TYR A 156 -7.56 9.32 -4.43
N TYR A 157 -6.77 8.25 -4.46
CA TYR A 157 -6.69 7.27 -5.53
C TYR A 157 -6.34 5.92 -4.94
N GLY A 158 -7.19 4.91 -5.10
CA GLY A 158 -6.88 3.53 -4.69
C GLY A 158 -6.03 2.79 -5.71
N LEU A 159 -5.27 1.81 -5.23
CA LEU A 159 -4.49 0.84 -6.01
C LEU A 159 -4.83 -0.58 -5.51
N TYR A 160 -6.07 -1.00 -5.78
CA TYR A 160 -6.66 -2.24 -5.28
C TYR A 160 -7.86 -2.63 -6.16
N PRO A 161 -8.31 -3.91 -6.17
CA PRO A 161 -9.52 -4.31 -6.90
C PRO A 161 -10.80 -3.60 -6.48
N TYR A 162 -10.81 -2.96 -5.31
CA TYR A 162 -11.88 -2.09 -4.83
C TYR A 162 -11.34 -0.70 -4.54
N TYR A 163 -12.12 0.33 -4.85
CA TYR A 163 -11.80 1.72 -4.53
C TYR A 163 -12.79 2.27 -3.51
N LEU A 164 -12.33 3.21 -2.68
CA LEU A 164 -13.16 3.94 -1.74
C LEU A 164 -14.16 4.82 -2.49
N SER A 165 -15.44 4.45 -2.45
CA SER A 165 -16.52 5.10 -3.20
C SER A 165 -17.38 6.01 -2.33
N TYR A 166 -17.37 5.81 -1.02
CA TYR A 166 -18.12 6.62 -0.08
C TYR A 166 -17.43 6.67 1.29
N VAL A 167 -17.47 7.85 1.91
CA VAL A 167 -17.00 8.10 3.27
C VAL A 167 -18.04 8.91 4.02
N SER A 168 -18.33 8.48 5.23
CA SER A 168 -19.10 9.23 6.22
C SER A 168 -18.42 9.13 7.58
N THR A 169 -19.05 9.69 8.62
CA THR A 169 -18.54 9.60 9.99
C THR A 169 -18.53 8.19 10.56
N THR A 170 -19.30 7.25 10.01
CA THR A 170 -19.47 5.89 10.56
C THR A 170 -19.42 4.78 9.52
N TYR A 171 -19.42 5.11 8.22
CA TYR A 171 -19.38 4.13 7.15
C TYR A 171 -18.33 4.49 6.09
N LEU A 172 -17.62 3.46 5.63
CA LEU A 172 -16.80 3.48 4.44
C LEU A 172 -17.36 2.45 3.47
N HIS A 173 -17.54 2.82 2.20
CA HIS A 173 -17.89 1.87 1.15
C HIS A 173 -16.71 1.71 0.20
N PHE A 174 -16.37 0.46 -0.09
CA PHE A 174 -15.39 0.09 -1.09
C PHE A 174 -16.14 -0.61 -2.21
N THR A 175 -16.07 -0.07 -3.42
CA THR A 175 -16.76 -0.61 -4.59
C THR A 175 -15.75 -1.25 -5.53
N LEU A 176 -16.09 -2.42 -6.06
CA LEU A 176 -15.28 -3.15 -7.02
C LEU A 176 -15.00 -2.27 -8.24
N GLU A 177 -13.76 -2.31 -8.73
CA GLU A 177 -13.36 -1.60 -9.94
C GLU A 177 -14.18 -2.03 -11.17
N PRO A 178 -14.35 -1.14 -12.16
CA PRO A 178 -15.00 -1.51 -13.41
C PRO A 178 -14.21 -2.62 -14.13
N PRO A 179 -14.87 -3.49 -14.93
CA PRO A 179 -14.27 -4.71 -15.47
C PRO A 179 -12.96 -4.52 -16.24
N ASN A 180 -12.79 -3.38 -16.92
CA ASN A 180 -11.57 -3.07 -17.67
C ASN A 180 -10.34 -2.89 -16.76
N LEU A 181 -10.52 -2.30 -15.57
CA LEU A 181 -9.45 -2.17 -14.57
C LEU A 181 -9.30 -3.45 -13.76
N LEU A 182 -10.42 -4.08 -13.41
CA LEU A 182 -10.45 -5.31 -12.62
C LEU A 182 -9.70 -6.48 -13.29
N SER A 183 -9.69 -6.51 -14.63
CA SER A 183 -9.11 -7.60 -15.42
C SER A 183 -7.66 -7.95 -15.06
N SER A 184 -6.83 -6.96 -14.70
CA SER A 184 -5.43 -7.18 -14.33
C SER A 184 -5.30 -7.87 -12.97
N TRP A 185 -6.23 -7.64 -12.04
CA TRP A 185 -6.18 -8.20 -10.70
C TRP A 185 -6.39 -9.72 -10.67
N TYR A 186 -7.06 -10.31 -11.67
CA TYR A 186 -7.19 -11.76 -11.79
C TYR A 186 -5.84 -12.49 -11.93
N GLN A 187 -4.79 -11.80 -12.39
CA GLN A 187 -3.45 -12.37 -12.50
C GLN A 187 -2.72 -12.48 -11.15
N VAL A 188 -3.18 -11.73 -10.14
CA VAL A 188 -2.62 -11.70 -8.78
C VAL A 188 -3.51 -12.51 -7.84
N PHE A 189 -4.81 -12.27 -7.94
CA PHE A 189 -5.85 -12.85 -7.11
C PHE A 189 -6.81 -13.62 -8.03
N PRO A 190 -6.51 -14.89 -8.36
CA PRO A 190 -7.32 -15.70 -9.27
C PRO A 190 -8.59 -16.21 -8.57
N PHE A 191 -9.27 -15.35 -7.81
CA PHE A 191 -10.56 -15.67 -7.25
C PHE A 191 -11.59 -15.63 -8.37
N ALA A 192 -12.24 -16.76 -8.61
CA ALA A 192 -13.44 -16.82 -9.46
C ALA A 192 -14.58 -15.93 -8.91
N ALA A 193 -14.45 -15.48 -7.65
CA ALA A 193 -15.51 -14.95 -6.80
C ALA A 193 -15.78 -13.44 -6.92
N TRP A 194 -14.97 -12.64 -7.62
CA TRP A 194 -15.09 -11.17 -7.58
C TRP A 194 -16.49 -10.66 -7.97
N GLN A 195 -17.24 -11.40 -8.80
CA GLN A 195 -18.60 -11.04 -9.23
C GLN A 195 -19.71 -11.86 -8.53
N TYR A 196 -19.37 -12.77 -7.62
CA TYR A 196 -20.37 -13.62 -6.95
C TYR A 196 -21.02 -12.95 -5.74
N TYR A 197 -20.37 -11.93 -5.17
CA TYR A 197 -20.85 -11.17 -4.02
C TYR A 197 -21.24 -9.75 -4.44
N ASP A 198 -21.90 -9.02 -3.53
CA ASP A 198 -22.19 -7.59 -3.72
C ASP A 198 -20.88 -6.86 -4.10
N PRO A 199 -20.84 -6.06 -5.17
CA PRO A 199 -19.65 -5.33 -5.58
C PRO A 199 -19.25 -4.26 -4.56
N THR A 200 -20.08 -3.94 -3.58
CA THR A 200 -19.77 -2.97 -2.53
C THR A 200 -19.56 -3.66 -1.18
N ALA A 201 -18.33 -3.59 -0.69
CA ALA A 201 -18.01 -3.90 0.70
C ALA A 201 -18.27 -2.68 1.59
N VAL A 202 -18.99 -2.88 2.69
CA VAL A 202 -19.33 -1.83 3.65
C VAL A 202 -18.57 -2.08 4.94
N VAL A 203 -17.73 -1.13 5.34
CA VAL A 203 -17.13 -1.09 6.67
C VAL A 203 -18.01 -0.17 7.52
N TRP A 204 -18.59 -0.74 8.58
CA TRP A 204 -19.28 0.01 9.60
C TRP A 204 -18.34 0.21 10.80
N GLU A 205 -17.87 1.44 10.97
CA GLU A 205 -17.06 1.86 12.11
C GLU A 205 -17.94 1.96 13.36
N THR A 206 -18.21 0.81 13.98
CA THR A 206 -19.01 0.76 15.20
C THR A 206 -18.28 1.46 16.34
N GLY A 207 -19.00 2.31 17.08
CA GLY A 207 -18.45 3.09 18.19
C GLY A 207 -18.14 2.29 19.46
N GLY A 208 -18.21 0.95 19.40
CA GLY A 208 -17.93 0.06 20.54
C GLY A 208 -18.73 -1.24 20.53
N ASN A 209 -18.37 -2.12 21.47
CA ASN A 209 -18.87 -3.51 21.56
C ASN A 209 -20.40 -3.65 21.65
N THR A 210 -21.10 -2.70 22.27
CA THR A 210 -22.57 -2.71 22.37
C THR A 210 -23.24 -2.46 21.02
N GLN A 211 -22.73 -1.51 20.24
CA GLN A 211 -23.27 -1.21 18.91
C GLN A 211 -22.97 -2.38 17.96
N ALA A 212 -21.76 -2.92 18.02
CA ALA A 212 -21.38 -4.12 17.27
C ALA A 212 -22.28 -5.32 17.60
N LEU A 213 -22.46 -5.66 18.88
CA LEU A 213 -23.35 -6.75 19.29
C LEU A 213 -24.76 -6.57 18.71
N SER A 214 -25.30 -5.35 18.77
CA SER A 214 -26.63 -5.04 18.24
C SER A 214 -26.68 -5.24 16.72
N GLY A 215 -25.62 -4.86 16.00
CA GLY A 215 -25.47 -5.08 14.57
C GLY A 215 -25.36 -6.57 14.21
N MET A 216 -24.60 -7.34 14.98
CA MET A 216 -24.45 -8.80 14.81
C MET A 216 -25.78 -9.51 15.01
N LEU A 217 -26.49 -9.23 16.12
CA LEU A 217 -27.81 -9.84 16.41
C LEU A 217 -28.87 -9.45 15.36
N ALA A 218 -28.73 -8.29 14.73
CA ALA A 218 -29.59 -7.84 13.64
C ALA A 218 -29.20 -8.41 12.26
N GLY A 219 -28.16 -9.25 12.17
CA GLY A 219 -27.65 -9.81 10.92
C GLY A 219 -27.02 -8.78 9.97
N LYS A 220 -26.64 -7.60 10.47
CA LYS A 220 -26.04 -6.52 9.67
C LYS A 220 -24.53 -6.62 9.56
N ILE A 221 -23.91 -7.41 10.43
CA ILE A 221 -22.46 -7.59 10.51
C ILE A 221 -22.16 -9.05 10.19
N THR A 222 -21.50 -9.30 9.06
CA THR A 222 -21.09 -10.63 8.60
C THR A 222 -19.68 -11.00 9.07
N TYR A 223 -18.87 -9.99 9.39
CA TYR A 223 -17.53 -10.11 9.94
C TYR A 223 -17.24 -8.89 10.82
N ASP A 224 -16.56 -9.09 11.94
CA ASP A 224 -16.17 -8.00 12.85
C ASP A 224 -14.81 -8.29 13.50
N TRP A 225 -14.10 -7.21 13.85
CA TRP A 225 -12.87 -7.26 14.62
C TRP A 225 -12.97 -6.36 15.86
N ILE A 226 -13.93 -6.67 16.73
CA ILE A 226 -14.19 -5.96 17.99
C ILE A 226 -14.11 -6.90 19.20
N GLY A 227 -13.60 -6.38 20.31
CA GLY A 227 -13.60 -7.11 21.59
C GLY A 227 -14.97 -7.09 22.26
N LEU A 228 -15.64 -8.25 22.34
CA LEU A 228 -16.87 -8.42 23.10
C LEU A 228 -16.58 -8.91 24.53
N SER A 229 -17.37 -8.47 25.51
CA SER A 229 -17.28 -9.00 26.88
C SER A 229 -17.83 -10.44 26.95
N GLU A 230 -17.45 -11.20 27.99
CA GLU A 230 -17.93 -12.57 28.18
C GLU A 230 -19.47 -12.69 28.20
N ALA A 231 -20.15 -11.70 28.80
CA ALA A 231 -21.60 -11.65 28.83
C ALA A 231 -22.18 -11.49 27.42
N GLN A 232 -21.57 -10.65 26.58
CA GLN A 232 -21.98 -10.43 25.20
C GLN A 232 -21.69 -11.65 24.32
N LEU A 233 -20.56 -12.32 24.53
CA LEU A 233 -20.24 -13.58 23.86
C LEU A 233 -21.26 -14.68 24.17
N LYS A 234 -21.73 -14.78 25.42
CA LYS A 234 -22.80 -15.72 25.78
C LYS A 234 -24.09 -15.45 25.00
N ILE A 235 -24.45 -14.19 24.80
CA ILE A 235 -25.65 -13.80 24.04
C ILE A 235 -25.53 -14.25 22.58
N ILE A 236 -24.43 -13.90 21.91
CA ILE A 236 -24.20 -14.29 20.50
C ILE A 236 -24.20 -15.81 20.35
N ASN A 237 -23.45 -16.53 21.19
CA ASN A 237 -23.33 -17.98 21.08
C ASN A 237 -24.63 -18.72 21.44
N SER A 238 -25.56 -18.06 22.13
CA SER A 238 -26.89 -18.61 22.45
C SER A 238 -27.95 -18.33 21.38
N THR A 239 -27.65 -17.47 20.41
CA THR A 239 -28.56 -17.11 19.32
C THR A 239 -28.18 -17.92 18.08
N PRO A 240 -29.08 -18.77 17.53
CA PRO A 240 -28.81 -19.48 16.27
C PRO A 240 -28.58 -18.47 15.14
N GLY A 241 -27.53 -18.70 14.35
CA GLY A 241 -27.23 -17.94 13.13
C GLY A 241 -28.13 -18.28 11.96
#